data_AF-A0A0K1PPX4-F1
#
_entry.id   AF-A0A0K1PPX4-F1
#
_cell.length_a   1.000
_cell.length_b   1.000
_cell.length_c   1.000
_cell.angle_alpha   90.00
_cell.angle_beta   90.00
_cell.angle_gamma   90.00
#
_symmetry.space_group_name_H-M   'P 1'
#
loop_
_entity.id
_entity.type
_entity.pdbx_description
1 polymer ?
#
loop_
_entity_poly.entity_id
_entity_poly.type
_entity_poly.pdbx_seq_one_letter_code
_entity_poly.pdbx_strand_id
1 'polypeptide(L)'
;MSLVHTFPTLAGPNRYLVTRSGSNVRSRVVPALVLLGGVLGGPFVGIVGSILGAALELDALTALSLLLGFFAFLGSTVLAWVFLLKGSNDLKAASELWLRGNTSDALPLCHRTLGRVFRADLRMRAFYILGLCAEANGDFAEAADLFSIAYESVPAMAAPKWKRHGQCMILSHRAVALVALGRLDEADMIVRSASSLFPPVATNGIVDVLTDDAGFGAVGVSTALRDLEPGRDPRALLTFASVVVLSVRGMVREALELAAREQYALAAGLLPREKALLAAVDARSRGLLMGGPMRSPGAAVAYDAWAERVLDGLSRGQNV
;
A
#
# COMPACT_ATOMS: atom_id res chain seq x y z
N MET A 1 27.86 0.60 -7.64
CA MET A 1 27.15 1.83 -8.06
C MET A 1 25.76 1.79 -7.45
N SER A 2 25.54 2.52 -6.37
CA SER A 2 24.22 2.61 -5.70
C SER A 2 23.43 3.72 -6.37
N LEU A 3 22.42 3.38 -7.18
CA LEU A 3 21.47 4.33 -7.74
C LEU A 3 20.57 4.83 -6.60
N VAL A 4 21.00 5.87 -5.91
CA VAL A 4 20.14 6.66 -5.02
C VAL A 4 19.21 7.46 -5.92
N HIS A 5 18.09 6.86 -6.29
CA HIS A 5 17.02 7.56 -6.99
C HIS A 5 16.39 8.58 -6.05
N THR A 6 16.73 9.85 -6.25
CA THR A 6 16.00 10.98 -5.69
C THR A 6 14.60 11.01 -6.29
N PHE A 7 13.65 10.40 -5.59
CA PHE A 7 12.23 10.67 -5.82
C PHE A 7 11.99 12.15 -5.54
N PRO A 8 11.18 12.86 -6.36
CA PRO A 8 10.84 14.25 -6.10
C PRO A 8 10.22 14.34 -4.69
N THR A 9 10.89 15.07 -3.80
CA THR A 9 10.41 15.30 -2.45
C THR A 9 9.03 15.94 -2.50
N LEU A 10 8.01 15.22 -2.03
CA LEU A 10 6.64 15.69 -1.80
C LEU A 10 6.64 16.77 -0.69
N ALA A 11 7.22 17.93 -0.97
CA ALA A 11 7.31 19.07 -0.04
C ALA A 11 6.07 19.97 -0.06
N GLY A 12 5.00 19.57 -0.76
CA GLY A 12 3.70 20.23 -0.68
C GLY A 12 2.91 19.78 0.56
N PRO A 13 1.96 20.60 1.07
CA PRO A 13 1.00 20.12 2.07
C PRO A 13 0.36 18.84 1.55
N ASN A 14 0.41 17.78 2.35
CA ASN A 14 -0.03 16.45 1.95
C ASN A 14 -1.54 16.50 1.70
N ARG A 15 -1.95 16.72 0.44
CA ARG A 15 -3.33 16.95 0.01
C ARG A 15 -4.29 15.85 0.45
N TYR A 16 -3.76 14.65 0.67
CA TYR A 16 -4.46 13.47 1.18
C TYR A 16 -4.79 13.53 2.67
N LEU A 17 -4.31 14.56 3.35
CA LEU A 17 -4.74 14.97 4.68
C LEU A 17 -5.78 16.09 4.62
N VAL A 18 -6.41 16.33 3.48
CA VAL A 18 -7.56 17.23 3.39
C VAL A 18 -8.74 16.40 2.93
N THR A 19 -9.75 16.28 3.78
CA THR A 19 -11.01 15.60 3.41
C THR A 19 -11.72 16.36 2.29
N ARG A 20 -12.65 15.72 1.55
CA ARG A 20 -13.50 16.40 0.55
C ARG A 20 -14.24 17.65 1.08
N SER A 21 -14.43 17.77 2.40
CA SER A 21 -15.02 18.94 3.05
C SER A 21 -14.03 20.09 3.31
N GLY A 22 -12.77 19.97 2.86
CA GLY A 22 -11.72 20.94 3.16
C GLY A 22 -11.18 20.85 4.59
N SER A 23 -11.70 19.95 5.43
CA SER A 23 -11.19 19.77 6.79
C SER A 23 -9.88 18.99 6.75
N ASN A 24 -8.83 19.56 7.34
CA ASN A 24 -7.57 18.85 7.57
C ASN A 24 -7.88 17.58 8.40
N VAL A 25 -7.41 16.42 7.94
CA VAL A 25 -7.33 15.18 8.72
C VAL A 25 -6.75 15.58 10.06
N ARG A 26 -7.56 15.39 11.12
CA ARG A 26 -7.33 15.90 12.47
C ARG A 26 -5.85 15.79 12.83
N SER A 27 -5.30 16.89 13.33
CA SER A 27 -3.88 17.02 13.67
C SER A 27 -3.37 15.78 14.40
N ARG A 28 -2.35 15.16 13.81
CA ARG A 28 -1.63 13.99 14.35
C ARG A 28 -0.87 14.32 15.63
N VAL A 29 -0.68 15.60 15.91
CA VAL A 29 0.07 16.08 17.07
C VAL A 29 -0.57 15.59 18.36
N VAL A 30 -1.90 15.59 18.45
CA VAL A 30 -2.57 15.22 19.71
C VAL A 30 -2.36 13.74 20.04
N PRO A 31 -2.66 12.76 19.17
CA PRO A 31 -2.44 11.37 19.52
C PRO A 31 -0.94 11.04 19.63
N ALA A 32 -0.06 11.77 18.92
CA ALA A 32 1.39 11.57 18.99
C ALA A 32 1.93 12.03 20.34
N LEU A 33 1.54 13.22 20.79
CA LEU A 33 1.93 13.76 22.08
C LEU A 33 1.38 12.93 23.23
N VAL A 34 0.14 12.45 23.13
CA VAL A 34 -0.44 11.57 24.16
C VAL A 34 0.36 10.27 24.26
N LEU A 35 0.64 9.61 23.14
CA LEU A 35 1.36 8.34 23.15
C LEU A 35 2.85 8.51 23.51
N LEU A 36 3.54 9.44 22.85
CA LEU A 36 4.97 9.66 23.07
C LEU A 36 5.23 10.30 24.44
N GLY A 37 4.38 11.25 24.85
CA GLY A 37 4.43 11.88 26.16
C GLY A 37 4.15 10.90 27.29
N GLY A 38 3.26 9.93 27.11
CA GLY A 38 3.05 8.91 28.13
C GLY A 38 4.08 7.79 28.13
N VAL A 39 4.49 7.29 26.95
CA VAL A 39 5.46 6.20 26.82
C VAL A 39 6.87 6.62 27.22
N LEU A 40 7.30 7.84 26.85
CA LEU A 40 8.62 8.36 27.23
C LEU A 40 8.56 9.27 28.47
N GLY A 41 7.53 10.13 28.56
CA GLY A 41 7.40 11.07 29.66
C GLY A 41 6.95 10.41 30.96
N GLY A 42 6.17 9.33 30.93
CA GLY A 42 5.82 8.56 32.14
C GLY A 42 7.06 8.06 32.88
N PRO A 43 7.92 7.24 32.24
CA PRO A 43 9.17 6.79 32.84
C PRO A 43 10.09 7.96 33.24
N PHE A 44 10.18 9.00 32.42
CA PHE A 44 10.98 10.18 32.73
C PHE A 44 10.53 10.89 34.02
N VAL A 45 9.22 11.16 34.16
CA VAL A 45 8.64 11.77 35.38
C VAL A 45 8.88 10.87 36.59
N GLY A 46 8.73 9.55 36.43
CA GLY A 46 9.01 8.59 37.50
C GLY A 46 10.47 8.65 37.96
N ILE A 47 11.42 8.64 37.01
CA ILE A 47 12.84 8.65 37.31
C ILE A 47 13.27 9.98 37.94
N VAL A 48 12.94 11.11 37.31
CA VAL A 48 13.34 12.45 37.79
C VAL A 48 12.70 12.78 39.12
N GLY A 49 11.41 12.50 39.28
CA GLY A 49 10.70 12.71 40.53
C GLY A 49 11.26 11.85 41.68
N SER A 50 11.71 10.62 41.38
CA SER A 50 12.35 9.76 42.37
C SER A 50 13.72 10.27 42.80
N ILE A 51 14.53 10.75 41.86
CA ILE A 51 15.84 11.32 42.18
C ILE A 51 15.67 12.57 43.06
N LEU A 52 14.71 13.44 42.73
CA LEU A 52 14.42 14.65 43.52
C LEU A 52 13.86 14.31 44.89
N GLY A 53 12.92 13.36 44.98
CA GLY A 53 12.35 12.90 46.25
C GLY A 53 13.42 12.30 47.16
N ALA A 54 14.31 11.48 46.63
CA ALA A 54 15.42 10.92 47.37
C ALA A 54 16.42 12.00 47.83
N ALA A 55 16.75 12.97 46.97
CA ALA A 55 17.68 14.05 47.31
C ALA A 55 17.15 14.99 48.41
N LEU A 56 15.82 15.08 48.56
CA LEU A 56 15.15 15.89 49.57
C LEU A 56 14.72 15.08 50.80
N GLU A 57 15.03 13.78 50.86
CA GLU A 57 14.57 12.85 51.90
C GLU A 57 13.04 12.81 52.07
N LEU A 58 12.31 12.96 50.95
CA LEU A 58 10.85 12.94 50.89
C LEU A 58 10.34 11.63 50.27
N ASP A 59 10.24 10.57 51.08
CA ASP A 59 9.78 9.25 50.62
C ASP A 59 8.42 9.28 49.90
N ALA A 60 7.50 10.13 50.37
CA ALA A 60 6.19 10.30 49.76
C ALA A 60 6.27 10.86 48.33
N LEU A 61 7.20 11.78 48.06
CA LEU A 61 7.40 12.37 46.73
C LEU A 61 7.96 11.32 45.76
N THR A 62 8.94 10.53 46.23
CA THR A 62 9.50 9.41 45.48
C THR A 62 8.41 8.41 45.10
N ALA A 63 7.64 7.92 46.07
CA ALA A 63 6.56 6.97 45.83
C ALA A 63 5.50 7.51 44.86
N LEU A 64 5.07 8.77 45.03
CA LEU A 64 4.08 9.41 44.18
C LEU A 64 4.57 9.55 42.72
N SER A 65 5.83 9.95 42.52
CA SER A 65 6.41 10.09 41.18
C SER A 65 6.50 8.76 40.45
N LEU A 66 6.91 7.68 41.13
CA LEU A 66 6.97 6.33 40.55
C LEU A 66 5.59 5.84 40.13
N LEU A 67 4.58 6.00 40.99
CA LEU A 67 3.21 5.62 40.68
C LEU A 67 2.67 6.43 39.49
N LEU A 68 2.85 7.75 39.50
CA LEU A 68 2.40 8.62 38.41
C LEU A 68 3.06 8.23 37.09
N GLY A 69 4.38 8.01 37.10
CA GLY A 69 5.14 7.61 35.92
C GLY A 69 4.70 6.24 35.38
N PHE A 70 4.50 5.27 36.27
CA PHE A 70 4.02 3.93 35.93
C PHE A 70 2.62 3.96 35.31
N PHE A 71 1.66 4.65 35.94
CA PHE A 71 0.29 4.72 35.42
C PHE A 71 0.20 5.52 34.11
N ALA A 72 1.00 6.58 33.94
CA ALA A 72 1.08 7.32 32.68
C ALA A 72 1.62 6.44 31.53
N PHE A 73 2.67 5.65 31.80
CA PHE A 73 3.21 4.68 30.84
C PHE A 73 2.20 3.60 30.49
N LEU A 74 1.59 2.97 31.50
CA LEU A 74 0.63 1.88 31.32
C LEU A 74 -0.60 2.36 30.55
N GLY A 75 -1.20 3.49 30.96
CA GLY A 75 -2.37 4.06 30.30
C GLY A 75 -2.11 4.40 28.83
N SER A 76 -0.94 4.94 28.52
CA SER A 76 -0.57 5.30 27.15
C SER A 76 -0.25 4.08 26.29
N THR A 77 0.35 3.04 26.89
CA THR A 77 0.56 1.74 26.23
C THR A 77 -0.77 1.07 25.89
N VAL A 78 -1.72 1.03 26.83
CA VAL A 78 -3.07 0.50 26.58
C VAL A 78 -3.79 1.30 25.50
N LEU A 79 -3.72 2.63 25.53
CA LEU A 79 -4.32 3.49 24.52
C LEU A 79 -3.71 3.26 23.13
N ALA A 80 -2.38 3.08 23.05
CA ALA A 80 -1.69 2.73 21.80
C ALA A 80 -2.26 1.43 21.23
N TRP A 81 -2.37 0.38 22.05
CA TRP A 81 -2.94 -0.90 21.64
C TRP A 81 -4.38 -0.78 21.14
N VAL A 82 -5.23 -0.01 21.83
CA VAL A 82 -6.61 0.24 21.40
C VAL A 82 -6.64 0.91 20.02
N PHE A 83 -5.79 1.91 19.78
CA PHE A 83 -5.72 2.57 18.47
C PHE A 83 -5.20 1.65 17.38
N LEU A 84 -4.20 0.81 17.67
CA LEU A 84 -3.65 -0.17 16.73
C LEU A 84 -4.70 -1.22 16.33
N LEU A 85 -5.38 -1.82 17.32
CA LEU A 85 -6.40 -2.84 17.09
C LEU A 85 -7.59 -2.26 16.31
N LYS A 86 -8.08 -1.09 16.72
CA LYS A 86 -9.20 -0.42 16.05
C LYS A 86 -8.83 -0.02 14.62
N GLY A 87 -7.63 0.52 14.40
CA GLY A 87 -7.14 0.86 13.06
C GLY A 87 -6.97 -0.35 12.16
N SER A 88 -6.47 -1.47 12.70
CA SER A 88 -6.38 -2.74 11.96
C SER A 88 -7.76 -3.24 11.53
N ASN A 89 -8.73 -3.23 12.45
CA ASN A 89 -10.11 -3.63 12.15
C ASN A 89 -10.79 -2.70 11.14
N ASP A 90 -10.62 -1.37 11.27
CA ASP A 90 -11.12 -0.38 10.33
C ASP A 90 -10.55 -0.65 8.91
N LEU A 91 -9.26 -0.98 8.78
CA LEU A 91 -8.63 -1.29 7.49
C LEU A 91 -9.03 -2.64 6.92
N LYS A 92 -9.26 -3.65 7.76
CA LYS A 92 -9.83 -4.93 7.31
C LYS A 92 -11.23 -4.73 6.72
N ALA A 93 -12.08 -3.98 7.43
CA ALA A 93 -13.41 -3.62 6.94
C ALA A 93 -13.34 -2.78 5.64
N ALA A 94 -12.39 -1.84 5.54
CA ALA A 94 -12.19 -1.06 4.32
C ALA A 94 -11.79 -1.93 3.12
N SER A 95 -10.90 -2.90 3.33
CA SER A 95 -10.51 -3.86 2.29
C SER A 95 -11.68 -4.73 1.83
N GLU A 96 -12.50 -5.22 2.76
CA GLU A 96 -13.70 -6.01 2.44
C GLU A 96 -14.75 -5.17 1.67
N LEU A 97 -14.95 -3.91 2.06
CA LEU A 97 -15.84 -2.99 1.35
C LEU A 97 -15.34 -2.70 -0.08
N TRP A 98 -14.05 -2.46 -0.23
CA TRP A 98 -13.43 -2.26 -1.55
C TRP A 98 -13.57 -3.50 -2.45
N LEU A 99 -13.33 -4.71 -1.92
CA LEU A 99 -13.52 -5.96 -2.67
C LEU A 99 -14.97 -6.14 -3.16
N ARG A 100 -15.93 -5.59 -2.43
CA ARG A 100 -17.36 -5.56 -2.82
C ARG A 100 -17.70 -4.42 -3.78
N GLY A 101 -16.73 -3.60 -4.17
CA GLY A 101 -16.92 -2.42 -5.03
C GLY A 101 -17.47 -1.18 -4.31
N ASN A 102 -17.63 -1.22 -2.98
CA ASN A 102 -18.13 -0.09 -2.20
C ASN A 102 -16.98 0.83 -1.78
N THR A 103 -16.49 1.62 -2.73
CA THR A 103 -15.37 2.55 -2.51
C THR A 103 -15.75 3.70 -1.57
N SER A 104 -16.99 4.19 -1.63
CA SER A 104 -17.46 5.32 -0.81
C SER A 104 -17.37 5.05 0.69
N ASP A 105 -17.68 3.82 1.12
CA ASP A 105 -17.65 3.44 2.54
C ASP A 105 -16.26 3.03 3.02
N ALA A 106 -15.37 2.60 2.11
CA ALA A 106 -13.99 2.24 2.43
C ALA A 106 -13.11 3.48 2.75
N LEU A 107 -13.32 4.59 2.02
CA LEU A 107 -12.56 5.84 2.20
C LEU A 107 -12.56 6.39 3.64
N PRO A 108 -13.72 6.60 4.32
CA PRO A 108 -13.73 7.18 5.66
C PRO A 108 -13.04 6.30 6.71
N LEU A 109 -13.03 4.98 6.53
CA LEU A 109 -12.30 4.06 7.40
C LEU A 109 -10.79 4.26 7.27
N CYS A 110 -10.28 4.39 6.04
CA CYS A 110 -8.86 4.65 5.78
C CYS A 110 -8.42 6.00 6.37
N HIS A 111 -9.20 7.08 6.13
CA HIS A 111 -8.89 8.40 6.69
C HIS A 111 -8.93 8.43 8.22
N ARG A 112 -9.90 7.74 8.82
CA ARG A 112 -9.99 7.60 10.28
C ARG A 112 -8.75 6.91 10.85
N THR A 113 -8.25 5.85 10.19
CA THR A 113 -7.01 5.17 10.59
C THR A 113 -5.80 6.10 10.46
N LEU A 114 -5.67 6.83 9.34
CA LEU A 114 -4.58 7.79 9.12
C LEU A 114 -4.57 8.95 10.14
N GLY A 115 -5.71 9.31 10.70
CA GLY A 115 -5.84 10.33 11.74
C GLY A 115 -5.55 9.83 13.16
N ARG A 116 -5.52 8.52 13.40
CA ARG A 116 -5.38 7.93 14.74
C ARG A 116 -4.08 7.15 14.94
N VAL A 117 -3.58 6.51 13.89
CA VAL A 117 -2.52 5.52 14.00
C VAL A 117 -1.20 6.03 13.43
N PHE A 118 -0.13 5.90 14.24
CA PHE A 118 1.23 6.31 13.86
C PHE A 118 2.03 5.22 13.17
N ARG A 119 1.65 3.96 13.37
CA ARG A 119 2.42 2.80 12.89
C ARG A 119 2.48 2.80 11.37
N ALA A 120 3.69 2.65 10.83
CA ALA A 120 3.96 2.82 9.40
C ALA A 120 3.24 1.78 8.52
N ASP A 121 3.11 0.54 8.99
CA ASP A 121 2.42 -0.55 8.30
C ASP A 121 0.93 -0.29 8.10
N LEU A 122 0.22 0.17 9.14
CA LEU A 122 -1.19 0.51 9.04
C LEU A 122 -1.41 1.73 8.14
N ARG A 123 -0.46 2.68 8.15
CA ARG A 123 -0.50 3.84 7.25
C ARG A 123 -0.27 3.44 5.80
N MET A 124 0.74 2.62 5.55
CA MET A 124 1.01 2.04 4.23
C MET A 124 -0.23 1.34 3.69
N ARG A 125 -0.86 0.46 4.50
CA ARG A 125 -2.09 -0.24 4.11
C ARG A 125 -3.26 0.72 3.86
N ALA A 126 -3.41 1.77 4.67
CA ALA A 126 -4.43 2.79 4.44
C ALA A 126 -4.23 3.53 3.11
N PHE A 127 -3.01 3.98 2.82
CA PHE A 127 -2.70 4.63 1.53
C PHE A 127 -2.87 3.69 0.35
N TYR A 128 -2.50 2.43 0.52
CA TYR A 128 -2.70 1.40 -0.49
C TYR A 128 -4.20 1.20 -0.81
N ILE A 129 -5.06 1.04 0.19
CA ILE A 129 -6.51 0.90 -0.01
C ILE A 129 -7.12 2.18 -0.62
N LEU A 130 -6.68 3.36 -0.18
CA LEU A 130 -7.09 4.63 -0.82
C LEU A 130 -6.68 4.65 -2.30
N GLY A 131 -5.47 4.21 -2.64
CA GLY A 131 -5.00 4.10 -4.02
C GLY A 131 -5.86 3.15 -4.85
N LEU A 132 -6.22 1.98 -4.30
CA LEU A 132 -7.14 1.03 -4.95
C LEU A 132 -8.55 1.59 -5.15
N CYS A 133 -9.03 2.43 -4.23
CA CYS A 133 -10.32 3.13 -4.37
C CYS A 133 -10.24 4.21 -5.45
N ALA A 134 -9.15 4.99 -5.50
CA ALA A 134 -8.92 6.00 -6.53
C ALA A 134 -8.81 5.37 -7.92
N GLU A 135 -8.06 4.27 -8.04
CA GLU A 135 -7.96 3.48 -9.26
C GLU A 135 -9.33 2.97 -9.73
N ALA A 136 -10.14 2.40 -8.82
CA ALA A 136 -11.49 1.93 -9.13
C ALA A 136 -12.44 3.04 -9.56
N ASN A 137 -12.26 4.27 -9.06
CA ASN A 137 -13.02 5.45 -9.46
C ASN A 137 -12.46 6.12 -10.73
N GLY A 138 -11.35 5.61 -11.28
CA GLY A 138 -10.72 6.14 -12.48
C GLY A 138 -9.87 7.39 -12.26
N ASP A 139 -9.49 7.73 -11.03
CA ASP A 139 -8.54 8.80 -10.74
C ASP A 139 -7.11 8.23 -10.66
N PHE A 140 -6.51 7.98 -11.82
CA PHE A 140 -5.18 7.35 -11.91
C PHE A 140 -4.05 8.26 -11.44
N ALA A 141 -4.24 9.57 -11.51
CA ALA A 141 -3.26 10.53 -11.00
C ALA A 141 -3.19 10.43 -9.47
N GLU A 142 -4.35 10.45 -8.81
CA GLU A 142 -4.43 10.24 -7.37
C GLU A 142 -3.94 8.84 -6.97
N ALA A 143 -4.34 7.79 -7.70
CA ALA A 143 -3.91 6.42 -7.40
C ALA A 143 -2.38 6.27 -7.45
N ALA A 144 -1.73 6.77 -8.51
CA ALA A 144 -0.28 6.67 -8.67
C ALA A 144 0.49 7.34 -7.53
N ASP A 145 0.03 8.51 -7.07
CA ASP A 145 0.63 9.23 -5.95
C ASP A 145 0.39 8.51 -4.62
N LEU A 146 -0.83 8.01 -4.37
CA LEU A 146 -1.14 7.24 -3.18
C LEU A 146 -0.32 5.95 -3.08
N PHE A 147 -0.10 5.26 -4.20
CA PHE A 147 0.80 4.11 -4.23
C PHE A 147 2.26 4.51 -4.00
N SER A 148 2.72 5.68 -4.47
CA SER A 148 4.06 6.19 -4.13
C SER A 148 4.21 6.39 -2.61
N ILE A 149 3.22 7.05 -1.98
CA ILE A 149 3.21 7.27 -0.53
C ILE A 149 3.13 5.95 0.23
N ALA A 150 2.34 4.99 -0.24
CA ALA A 150 2.27 3.65 0.34
C ALA A 150 3.63 2.95 0.29
N TYR A 151 4.33 3.01 -0.85
CA TYR A 151 5.66 2.43 -1.03
C TYR A 151 6.69 3.04 -0.08
N GLU A 152 6.70 4.38 0.04
CA GLU A 152 7.57 5.11 0.97
C GLU A 152 7.24 4.80 2.44
N SER A 153 6.00 4.42 2.72
CA SER A 153 5.54 4.04 4.06
C SER A 153 5.81 2.57 4.41
N VAL A 154 6.41 1.77 3.50
CA VAL A 154 6.74 0.37 3.78
C VAL A 154 7.74 0.30 4.96
N PRO A 155 7.40 -0.41 6.06
CA PRO A 155 8.24 -0.42 7.25
C PRO A 155 9.65 -0.98 6.97
N ALA A 156 10.66 -0.30 7.51
CA ALA A 156 12.05 -0.75 7.38
C ALA A 156 12.29 -2.11 8.03
N MET A 157 11.62 -2.37 9.16
CA MET A 157 11.77 -3.56 10.01
C MET A 157 10.86 -4.74 9.59
N ALA A 158 10.15 -4.64 8.46
CA ALA A 158 9.36 -5.76 7.97
C ALA A 158 10.24 -6.94 7.54
N ALA A 159 9.80 -8.17 7.80
CA ALA A 159 10.50 -9.36 7.33
C ALA A 159 10.72 -9.28 5.80
N PRO A 160 11.93 -9.64 5.29
CA PRO A 160 12.30 -9.41 3.89
C PRO A 160 11.30 -9.97 2.88
N LYS A 161 10.77 -11.18 3.15
CA LYS A 161 9.75 -11.83 2.32
C LYS A 161 8.49 -10.98 2.17
N TRP A 162 7.89 -10.57 3.30
CA TRP A 162 6.63 -9.82 3.31
C TRP A 162 6.82 -8.38 2.83
N LYS A 163 7.99 -7.80 3.10
CA LYS A 163 8.38 -6.48 2.56
C LYS A 163 8.38 -6.48 1.03
N ARG A 164 9.06 -7.45 0.40
CA ARG A 164 9.10 -7.58 -1.06
C ARG A 164 7.72 -7.87 -1.63
N HIS A 165 6.94 -8.73 -0.97
CA HIS A 165 5.55 -9.00 -1.35
C HIS A 165 4.73 -7.70 -1.43
N GLY A 166 4.68 -6.92 -0.35
CA GLY A 166 3.92 -5.67 -0.35
C GLY A 166 4.47 -4.61 -1.30
N GLN A 167 5.79 -4.47 -1.39
CA GLN A 167 6.42 -3.57 -2.37
C GLN A 167 6.04 -3.92 -3.80
N CYS A 168 6.04 -5.20 -4.15
CA CYS A 168 5.65 -5.65 -5.47
C CYS A 168 4.18 -5.33 -5.76
N MET A 169 3.27 -5.61 -4.81
CA MET A 169 1.85 -5.30 -4.96
C MET A 169 1.61 -3.81 -5.22
N ILE A 170 2.23 -2.95 -4.42
CA ILE A 170 2.11 -1.49 -4.52
C ILE A 170 2.68 -1.00 -5.87
N LEU A 171 3.88 -1.44 -6.25
CA LEU A 171 4.52 -1.01 -7.49
C LEU A 171 3.76 -1.48 -8.73
N SER A 172 3.17 -2.67 -8.71
CA SER A 172 2.41 -3.20 -9.84
C SER A 172 1.14 -2.38 -10.11
N HIS A 173 0.37 -2.05 -9.07
CA HIS A 173 -0.78 -1.15 -9.21
C HIS A 173 -0.37 0.26 -9.65
N ARG A 174 0.74 0.79 -9.11
CA ARG A 174 1.29 2.07 -9.55
C ARG A 174 1.64 2.06 -11.03
N ALA A 175 2.27 0.99 -11.53
CA ALA A 175 2.61 0.86 -12.95
C ALA A 175 1.35 0.92 -13.82
N VAL A 176 0.29 0.19 -13.45
CA VAL A 176 -0.99 0.22 -14.18
C VAL A 176 -1.61 1.63 -14.19
N ALA A 177 -1.60 2.33 -13.05
CA ALA A 177 -2.07 3.71 -12.97
C ALA A 177 -1.23 4.65 -13.86
N LEU A 178 0.10 4.49 -13.89
CA LEU A 178 0.99 5.28 -14.75
C LEU A 178 0.75 5.01 -16.25
N VAL A 179 0.46 3.76 -16.63
CA VAL A 179 0.05 3.42 -18.00
C VAL A 179 -1.24 4.14 -18.38
N ALA A 180 -2.24 4.13 -17.50
CA ALA A 180 -3.51 4.82 -17.74
C ALA A 180 -3.36 6.34 -17.89
N LEU A 181 -2.29 6.93 -17.34
CA LEU A 181 -1.91 8.34 -17.52
C LEU A 181 -1.04 8.58 -18.78
N GLY A 182 -0.65 7.54 -19.51
CA GLY A 182 0.28 7.64 -20.65
C GLY A 182 1.76 7.83 -20.25
N ARG A 183 2.11 7.68 -18.97
CA ARG A 183 3.48 7.83 -18.46
C ARG A 183 4.26 6.52 -18.59
N LEU A 184 4.44 6.06 -19.83
CA LEU A 184 4.91 4.69 -20.14
C LEU A 184 6.35 4.41 -19.70
N ASP A 185 7.25 5.40 -19.79
CA ASP A 185 8.64 5.22 -19.36
C ASP A 185 8.75 5.05 -17.84
N GLU A 186 7.94 5.78 -17.08
CA GLU A 186 7.88 5.60 -15.63
C GLU A 186 7.24 4.26 -15.26
N ALA A 187 6.14 3.88 -15.91
CA ALA A 187 5.49 2.60 -15.65
C ALA A 187 6.44 1.42 -15.89
N ASP A 188 7.21 1.47 -16.97
CA ASP A 188 8.21 0.47 -17.32
C ASP A 188 9.36 0.42 -16.30
N MET A 189 9.91 1.57 -15.88
CA MET A 189 10.90 1.61 -14.80
C MET A 189 10.38 0.97 -13.50
N ILE A 190 9.11 1.22 -13.18
CA ILE A 190 8.45 0.65 -11.99
C ILE A 190 8.29 -0.87 -12.11
N VAL A 191 7.88 -1.38 -13.27
CA VAL A 191 7.77 -2.83 -13.51
C VAL A 191 9.13 -3.52 -13.40
N ARG A 192 10.20 -2.94 -13.97
CA ARG A 192 11.57 -3.49 -13.85
C ARG A 192 12.03 -3.50 -12.39
N SER A 193 11.76 -2.42 -11.67
CA SER A 193 12.06 -2.30 -10.23
C SER A 193 11.31 -3.38 -9.43
N ALA A 194 10.01 -3.57 -9.68
CA ALA A 194 9.21 -4.61 -9.03
C ALA A 194 9.70 -6.03 -9.39
N SER A 195 10.08 -6.27 -10.65
CA SER A 195 10.62 -7.57 -11.10
C SER A 195 11.93 -7.93 -10.39
N SER A 196 12.76 -6.93 -10.09
CA SER A 196 13.99 -7.15 -9.31
C SER A 196 13.75 -7.57 -7.85
N LEU A 197 12.52 -7.48 -7.35
CA LEU A 197 12.12 -7.95 -6.02
C LEU A 197 11.77 -9.45 -5.98
N PHE A 198 11.65 -10.11 -7.14
CA PHE A 198 11.28 -11.52 -7.28
C PHE A 198 12.42 -12.54 -7.57
N PRO A 199 13.71 -12.30 -7.32
CA PRO A 199 14.69 -13.36 -7.56
C PRO A 199 14.32 -14.60 -6.72
N PRO A 200 14.58 -15.82 -7.23
CA PRO A 200 14.31 -17.05 -6.52
C PRO A 200 15.23 -17.09 -5.30
N VAL A 201 14.77 -16.57 -4.17
CA VAL A 201 15.58 -16.55 -2.95
C VAL A 201 15.31 -17.84 -2.20
N ALA A 202 16.36 -18.65 -2.13
CA ALA A 202 16.53 -19.68 -1.13
C ALA A 202 16.15 -19.08 0.23
N THR A 203 15.05 -19.58 0.80
CA THR A 203 14.60 -19.27 2.14
C THR A 203 15.77 -19.40 3.10
N ASN A 204 16.24 -18.29 3.65
CA ASN A 204 17.19 -18.29 4.77
C ASN A 204 16.39 -18.66 6.02
N GLY A 205 16.07 -19.95 6.15
CA GLY A 205 14.99 -20.51 6.96
C GLY A 205 15.02 -20.27 8.47
N ILE A 206 16.03 -19.58 9.00
CA ILE A 206 16.11 -19.22 10.43
C ILE A 206 15.87 -17.72 10.65
N VAL A 207 16.43 -16.85 9.80
CA VAL A 207 16.25 -15.40 9.93
C VAL A 207 14.83 -14.99 9.59
N ASP A 208 14.22 -15.64 8.59
CA ASP A 208 12.81 -15.39 8.25
C ASP A 208 11.88 -15.81 9.39
N VAL A 209 12.18 -16.90 10.11
CA VAL A 209 11.37 -17.36 11.26
C VAL A 209 11.52 -16.42 12.46
N LEU A 210 12.73 -15.90 12.70
CA LEU A 210 12.98 -14.97 13.82
C LEU A 210 12.43 -13.56 13.56
N THR A 211 12.26 -13.17 12.30
CA THR A 211 11.72 -11.85 11.91
C THR A 211 10.24 -11.88 11.53
N ASP A 212 9.66 -13.07 11.37
CA ASP A 212 8.21 -13.23 11.22
C ASP A 212 7.55 -12.98 12.57
N ASP A 213 7.07 -11.76 12.75
CA ASP A 213 6.34 -11.30 13.92
C ASP A 213 4.92 -11.92 14.04
N ALA A 214 4.63 -12.96 13.26
CA ALA A 214 3.45 -13.80 13.39
C ALA A 214 3.25 -14.36 14.82
N GLY A 215 4.33 -14.52 15.60
CA GLY A 215 4.27 -14.92 17.01
C GLY A 215 3.69 -13.88 17.98
N PHE A 216 3.64 -12.60 17.60
CA PHE A 216 3.11 -11.51 18.43
C PHE A 216 1.61 -11.23 18.20
N GLY A 217 0.89 -12.13 17.53
CA GLY A 217 -0.56 -12.06 17.32
C GLY A 217 -0.99 -11.18 16.13
N ALA A 218 -2.29 -10.90 16.03
CA ALA A 218 -3.00 -10.35 14.86
C ALA A 218 -2.59 -8.94 14.38
N VAL A 219 -1.54 -8.34 14.94
CA VAL A 219 -1.09 -6.97 14.63
C VAL A 219 0.41 -6.96 14.27
N GLY A 220 0.85 -7.93 13.47
CA GLY A 220 2.21 -7.98 12.91
C GLY A 220 2.37 -7.08 11.69
N VAL A 221 3.55 -6.49 11.52
CA VAL A 221 3.98 -5.76 10.31
C VAL A 221 3.92 -6.71 9.11
N SER A 222 4.37 -7.96 9.29
CA SER A 222 4.30 -9.00 8.28
C SER A 222 2.86 -9.34 7.91
N THR A 223 1.96 -9.38 8.90
CA THR A 223 0.53 -9.59 8.68
C THR A 223 -0.08 -8.45 7.86
N ALA A 224 0.25 -7.19 8.18
CA ALA A 224 -0.26 -6.05 7.43
C ALA A 224 0.17 -6.04 5.95
N LEU A 225 1.40 -6.50 5.66
CA LEU A 225 1.92 -6.64 4.30
C LEU A 225 1.33 -7.85 3.55
N ARG A 226 1.19 -8.98 4.24
CA ARG A 226 0.56 -10.21 3.69
C ARG A 226 -0.92 -9.99 3.37
N ASP A 227 -1.61 -9.21 4.20
CA ASP A 227 -3.05 -9.02 4.13
C ASP A 227 -3.43 -7.74 3.35
N LEU A 228 -2.53 -7.20 2.51
CA LEU A 228 -2.84 -6.07 1.62
C LEU A 228 -3.98 -6.42 0.67
N GLU A 229 -3.90 -7.58 0.03
CA GLU A 229 -4.97 -8.22 -0.73
C GLU A 229 -4.96 -9.73 -0.43
N PRO A 230 -5.79 -10.19 0.53
CA PRO A 230 -5.76 -11.57 0.99
C PRO A 230 -5.91 -12.58 -0.15
N GLY A 231 -4.97 -13.52 -0.24
CA GLY A 231 -4.98 -14.60 -1.23
C GLY A 231 -4.49 -14.21 -2.62
N ARG A 232 -4.03 -12.96 -2.80
CA ARG A 232 -3.51 -12.49 -4.09
C ARG A 232 -2.05 -12.84 -4.27
N ASP A 233 -1.72 -13.41 -5.44
CA ASP A 233 -0.33 -13.67 -5.81
C ASP A 233 0.30 -12.38 -6.39
N PRO A 234 1.34 -11.82 -5.75
CA PRO A 234 2.01 -10.62 -6.25
C PRO A 234 2.66 -10.86 -7.62
N ARG A 235 3.03 -12.11 -7.94
CA ARG A 235 3.61 -12.45 -9.24
C ARG A 235 2.56 -12.29 -10.33
N ALA A 236 1.34 -12.77 -10.10
CA ALA A 236 0.24 -12.62 -11.04
C ALA A 236 -0.06 -11.15 -11.34
N LEU A 237 -0.08 -10.31 -10.30
CA LEU A 237 -0.32 -8.87 -10.48
C LEU A 237 0.85 -8.17 -11.19
N LEU A 238 2.11 -8.50 -10.88
CA LEU A 238 3.26 -7.95 -11.61
C LEU A 238 3.25 -8.36 -13.08
N THR A 239 3.00 -9.63 -13.37
CA THR A 239 2.88 -10.13 -14.74
C THR A 239 1.79 -9.37 -15.47
N PHE A 240 0.62 -9.19 -14.86
CA PHE A 240 -0.46 -8.41 -15.43
C PHE A 240 -0.04 -6.98 -15.74
N ALA A 241 0.57 -6.27 -14.79
CA ALA A 241 1.07 -4.91 -15.00
C ALA A 241 2.10 -4.87 -16.15
N SER A 242 2.99 -5.86 -16.22
CA SER A 242 3.99 -5.99 -17.29
C SER A 242 3.33 -6.18 -18.67
N VAL A 243 2.32 -7.07 -18.77
CA VAL A 243 1.56 -7.31 -20.01
C VAL A 243 0.86 -6.02 -20.47
N VAL A 244 0.26 -5.28 -19.54
CA VAL A 244 -0.40 -4.00 -19.82
C VAL A 244 0.59 -2.96 -20.34
N VAL A 245 1.74 -2.80 -19.68
CA VAL A 245 2.83 -1.89 -20.12
C VAL A 245 3.32 -2.26 -21.52
N LEU A 246 3.70 -3.53 -21.74
CA LEU A 246 4.23 -4.02 -23.02
C LEU A 246 3.22 -3.83 -24.15
N SER A 247 1.96 -4.16 -23.89
CA SER A 247 0.90 -3.99 -24.90
C SER A 247 0.79 -2.53 -25.31
N VAL A 248 0.70 -1.60 -24.35
CA VAL A 248 0.50 -0.16 -24.62
C VAL A 248 1.69 0.48 -25.33
N ARG A 249 2.91 -0.06 -25.15
CA ARG A 249 4.09 0.33 -25.93
C ARG A 249 4.14 -0.23 -27.36
N GLY A 250 3.13 -1.00 -27.78
CA GLY A 250 3.13 -1.66 -29.09
C GLY A 250 3.98 -2.93 -29.15
N MET A 251 4.55 -3.39 -28.03
CA MET A 251 5.33 -4.63 -27.93
C MET A 251 4.39 -5.84 -27.77
N VAL A 252 3.44 -5.94 -28.70
CA VAL A 252 2.28 -6.81 -28.62
C VAL A 252 2.65 -8.30 -28.55
N ARG A 253 3.65 -8.73 -29.33
CA ARG A 253 4.11 -10.13 -29.33
C ARG A 253 4.67 -10.53 -27.97
N GLU A 254 5.52 -9.69 -27.38
CA GLU A 254 6.14 -9.94 -26.08
C GLU A 254 5.09 -9.97 -24.96
N ALA A 255 4.09 -9.09 -25.03
CA ALA A 255 2.97 -9.10 -24.09
C ALA A 255 2.18 -10.42 -24.13
N LEU A 256 1.88 -10.94 -25.33
CA LEU A 256 1.18 -12.22 -25.51
C LEU A 256 2.03 -13.41 -25.05
N GLU A 257 3.32 -13.42 -25.37
CA GLU A 257 4.25 -14.48 -24.92
C GLU A 257 4.38 -14.50 -23.40
N LEU A 258 4.46 -13.34 -22.75
CA LEU A 258 4.49 -13.23 -21.30
C LEU A 258 3.19 -13.72 -20.67
N ALA A 259 2.04 -13.30 -21.21
CA ALA A 259 0.73 -13.74 -20.73
C ALA A 259 0.54 -15.25 -20.87
N ALA A 260 0.99 -15.85 -21.98
CA ALA A 260 0.93 -17.29 -22.21
C ALA A 260 1.84 -18.07 -21.25
N ARG A 261 3.07 -17.58 -21.02
CA ARG A 261 4.03 -18.20 -20.09
C ARG A 261 3.51 -18.25 -18.65
N GLU A 262 2.80 -17.23 -18.24
CA GLU A 262 2.32 -17.05 -16.85
C GLU A 262 0.80 -17.30 -16.71
N GLN A 263 0.19 -18.00 -17.68
CA GLN A 263 -1.27 -18.19 -17.74
C GLN A 263 -1.86 -18.76 -16.44
N TYR A 264 -1.19 -19.74 -15.81
CA TYR A 264 -1.65 -20.33 -14.55
C TYR A 264 -1.65 -19.32 -13.40
N ALA A 265 -0.61 -18.51 -13.27
CA ALA A 265 -0.52 -17.47 -12.24
C ALA A 265 -1.60 -16.41 -12.45
N LEU A 266 -1.79 -15.96 -13.71
CA LEU A 266 -2.82 -14.98 -14.08
C LEU A 266 -4.25 -15.50 -13.84
N ALA A 267 -4.50 -16.77 -14.15
CA ALA A 267 -5.82 -17.39 -13.95
C ALA A 267 -6.20 -17.48 -12.46
N ALA A 268 -5.25 -17.81 -11.59
CA ALA A 268 -5.48 -17.97 -10.16
C ALA A 268 -5.43 -16.63 -9.39
N GLY A 269 -4.56 -15.70 -9.80
CA GLY A 269 -4.19 -14.53 -8.99
C GLY A 269 -4.84 -13.20 -9.36
N LEU A 270 -5.63 -13.12 -10.44
CA LEU A 270 -6.27 -11.88 -10.87
C LEU A 270 -7.73 -11.76 -10.42
N LEU A 271 -8.14 -10.54 -10.06
CA LEU A 271 -9.52 -10.18 -9.78
C LEU A 271 -10.36 -10.19 -11.07
N PRO A 272 -11.70 -10.34 -10.99
CA PRO A 272 -12.57 -10.37 -12.17
C PRO A 272 -12.38 -9.19 -13.14
N ARG A 273 -12.20 -7.98 -12.59
CA ARG A 273 -11.96 -6.76 -13.38
C ARG A 273 -10.64 -6.76 -14.14
N GLU A 274 -9.58 -7.34 -13.56
CA GLU A 274 -8.27 -7.43 -14.19
C GLU A 274 -8.25 -8.53 -15.24
N LYS A 275 -8.96 -9.63 -14.99
CA LYS A 275 -9.21 -10.68 -16.00
C LYS A 275 -9.92 -10.11 -17.21
N ALA A 276 -10.93 -9.26 -17.00
CA ALA A 276 -11.64 -8.57 -18.08
C ALA A 276 -10.69 -7.65 -18.87
N LEU A 277 -9.87 -6.83 -18.20
CA LEU A 277 -8.89 -5.98 -18.89
C LEU A 277 -7.85 -6.81 -19.65
N LEU A 278 -7.32 -7.87 -19.03
CA LEU A 278 -6.35 -8.76 -19.67
C LEU A 278 -6.93 -9.40 -20.94
N ALA A 279 -8.19 -9.83 -20.90
CA ALA A 279 -8.88 -10.38 -22.07
C ALA A 279 -9.08 -9.31 -23.17
N ALA A 280 -9.40 -8.07 -22.79
CA ALA A 280 -9.50 -6.95 -23.73
C ALA A 280 -8.14 -6.62 -24.39
N VAL A 281 -7.06 -6.63 -23.59
CA VAL A 281 -5.69 -6.44 -24.04
C VAL A 281 -5.26 -7.58 -24.98
N ASP A 282 -5.49 -8.84 -24.62
CA ASP A 282 -5.19 -10.01 -25.48
C ASP A 282 -5.95 -9.95 -26.81
N ALA A 283 -7.27 -9.70 -26.78
CA ALA A 283 -8.09 -9.62 -27.99
C ALA A 283 -7.61 -8.50 -28.93
N ARG A 284 -7.28 -7.33 -28.39
CA ARG A 284 -6.75 -6.22 -29.18
C ARG A 284 -5.36 -6.50 -29.74
N SER A 285 -4.48 -7.06 -28.91
CA SER A 285 -3.14 -7.49 -29.29
C SER A 285 -3.17 -8.48 -30.47
N ARG A 286 -4.07 -9.47 -30.45
CA ARG A 286 -4.26 -10.38 -31.58
C ARG A 286 -4.79 -9.67 -32.83
N GLY A 287 -5.76 -8.76 -32.66
CA GLY A 287 -6.28 -7.95 -33.76
C GLY A 287 -5.20 -7.13 -34.47
N LEU A 288 -4.28 -6.51 -33.70
CA LEU A 288 -3.14 -5.77 -34.22
C LEU A 288 -2.18 -6.66 -35.03
N LEU A 289 -1.92 -7.88 -34.57
CA LEU A 289 -1.06 -8.82 -35.29
C LEU A 289 -1.71 -9.37 -36.57
N MET A 290 -3.05 -9.45 -36.62
CA MET A 290 -3.80 -10.00 -37.76
C MET A 290 -4.22 -8.93 -38.78
N GLY A 291 -3.98 -7.64 -38.52
CA GLY A 291 -4.36 -6.54 -39.42
C GLY A 291 -5.87 -6.32 -39.56
N GLY A 292 -6.69 -6.77 -38.59
CA GLY A 292 -8.15 -6.72 -38.66
C GLY A 292 -8.81 -5.61 -37.81
N PRO A 293 -10.07 -5.21 -38.11
CA PRO A 293 -10.80 -4.21 -37.34
C PRO A 293 -11.06 -4.66 -35.89
N MET A 294 -10.74 -3.75 -34.97
CA MET A 294 -10.64 -3.97 -33.52
C MET A 294 -12.00 -3.81 -32.83
N ARG A 295 -12.55 -4.87 -32.24
CA ARG A 295 -13.38 -4.82 -31.01
C ARG A 295 -13.78 -6.23 -30.59
N SER A 296 -13.48 -6.59 -29.34
CA SER A 296 -14.14 -7.71 -28.67
C SER A 296 -15.58 -7.28 -28.37
N PRO A 297 -16.61 -8.03 -28.81
CA PRO A 297 -18.01 -7.69 -28.53
C PRO A 297 -18.39 -7.69 -27.03
N GLY A 298 -17.52 -8.22 -26.16
CA GLY A 298 -17.85 -8.46 -24.74
C GLY A 298 -17.00 -7.70 -23.72
N ALA A 299 -16.19 -6.72 -24.12
CA ALA A 299 -15.06 -6.31 -23.27
C ALA A 299 -15.38 -5.44 -22.04
N ALA A 300 -16.40 -4.55 -21.99
CA ALA A 300 -16.43 -3.62 -20.84
C ALA A 300 -17.73 -2.84 -20.50
N VAL A 301 -18.95 -3.36 -20.68
CA VAL A 301 -20.18 -2.60 -20.28
C VAL A 301 -20.19 -2.18 -18.79
N ALA A 302 -19.38 -2.79 -17.93
CA ALA A 302 -19.26 -2.42 -16.51
C ALA A 302 -18.03 -1.56 -16.14
N TYR A 303 -17.12 -1.23 -17.07
CA TYR A 303 -15.82 -0.60 -16.73
C TYR A 303 -15.23 0.30 -17.83
N ASP A 304 -16.08 0.85 -18.71
CA ASP A 304 -15.67 1.55 -19.94
C ASP A 304 -14.59 2.63 -19.70
N ALA A 305 -14.72 3.57 -18.76
CA ALA A 305 -13.77 4.70 -18.68
C ALA A 305 -12.31 4.37 -18.27
N TRP A 306 -12.05 3.28 -17.53
CA TRP A 306 -10.67 2.85 -17.20
C TRP A 306 -10.07 2.01 -18.31
N ALA A 307 -10.82 1.01 -18.76
CA ALA A 307 -10.41 0.16 -19.87
C ALA A 307 -10.22 1.02 -21.12
N GLU A 308 -11.14 1.93 -21.43
CA GLU A 308 -11.02 2.90 -22.52
C GLU A 308 -9.78 3.79 -22.36
N ARG A 309 -9.40 4.24 -21.16
CA ARG A 309 -8.17 5.05 -21.01
C ARG A 309 -6.89 4.26 -21.23
N VAL A 310 -6.82 3.04 -20.69
CA VAL A 310 -5.69 2.12 -20.95
C VAL A 310 -5.64 1.72 -22.42
N LEU A 311 -6.81 1.43 -23.01
CA LEU A 311 -6.98 1.13 -24.43
C LEU A 311 -6.77 2.36 -25.32
N ASP A 312 -7.02 3.59 -24.87
CA ASP A 312 -6.76 4.80 -25.65
C ASP A 312 -5.26 5.07 -25.76
N GLY A 313 -4.51 4.81 -24.68
CA GLY A 313 -3.05 4.78 -24.71
C GLY A 313 -2.49 3.86 -25.80
N LEU A 314 -3.08 2.67 -25.95
CA LEU A 314 -2.76 1.71 -27.02
C LEU A 314 -3.00 2.24 -28.45
N SER A 315 -3.95 3.17 -28.66
CA SER A 315 -4.21 3.78 -29.97
C SER A 315 -3.24 4.91 -30.27
N ARG A 316 -2.83 5.66 -29.25
CA ARG A 316 -1.91 6.79 -29.41
C ARG A 316 -0.46 6.36 -29.65
N GLY A 317 -0.05 5.22 -29.09
CA GLY A 317 1.28 4.63 -29.32
C GLY A 317 1.56 4.21 -30.77
N GLN A 318 0.59 4.32 -31.69
CA GLN A 318 0.77 4.07 -33.13
C GLN A 318 1.27 5.28 -33.93
N ASN A 319 1.26 6.49 -33.33
CA ASN A 319 1.63 7.73 -34.01
C ASN A 319 3.06 8.22 -33.65
N VAL A 320 3.89 7.34 -33.10
CA VAL A 320 5.32 7.57 -32.79
C VAL A 320 6.12 6.49 -33.49
#